data_AF-A0A819M1K9-F1
#
_entry.id   AF-A0A819M1K9-F1
#
_cell.length_a   1.000
_cell.length_b   1.000
_cell.length_c   1.000
_cell.angle_alpha   90.00
_cell.angle_beta   90.00
_cell.angle_gamma   90.00
#
_symmetry.space_group_name_H-M   'P 1'
#
loop_
_entity.id
_entity.type
_entity.pdbx_description
1 polymer ?
#
loop_
_entity_poly.entity_id
_entity_poly.type
_entity_poly.pdbx_seq_one_letter_code
_entity_poly.pdbx_strand_id
1 'polypeptide(L)'
;MELVQVDQYESDLSEEELMEVDEASEFKRKQQKKKSKFWIKKAMFDNGAEAETSIGNQWSKYYTNHTEDGRKVYYRCKKAKRHGPQCTASLYLLYHADSDRVTIYETEAEHQHHQDETRGIDENVKKIIEDLFNDGIKKPKLILRALESRKVKVPTSAQLNNYLVYYRKKKYGSHKISLGKLEEWCKNNEIIPVDENQSFVVCYKILYNGDEYEDDEDIEDDAGGKFRIFISSLRLLNIASKSQHIHADATYKIVWQGFPVLIIGTTDLNKAFHPFGMAVCSNEKTKDFQFIFNSLQIGMQKIGKDLLKPAALVSDAADAIKNGFKNVFNNSYKEIMCWAHMKRKIENRSCNSSTTFKLTTALFMKKWKMNSKQKNQSILDFLNYFDYEWLTLNDGWYEGLQLNTPSTNNALEATNRTIKDDGTFRERHVLSRFLAISSNIIYNWSTERDPLSVNAKLFAIEPTISLELWTSSYQWAQSRKE
;
A
#
# COMPACT_ATOMS: atom_id res chain seq x y z
N MET A 1 12.95 -37.92 -25.41
CA MET A 1 11.82 -36.98 -25.26
C MET A 1 12.22 -36.03 -24.16
N GLU A 2 12.61 -34.82 -24.51
CA GLU A 2 13.41 -33.96 -23.64
C GLU A 2 12.60 -33.20 -22.59
N LEU A 3 13.29 -32.87 -21.48
CA LEU A 3 12.82 -31.95 -20.47
C LEU A 3 13.10 -30.53 -20.95
N VAL A 4 12.10 -29.86 -21.52
CA VAL A 4 12.19 -28.44 -21.88
C VAL A 4 12.02 -27.60 -20.62
N GLN A 5 13.13 -27.04 -20.14
CA GLN A 5 13.15 -25.97 -19.15
C GLN A 5 12.50 -24.71 -19.75
N VAL A 6 11.60 -24.08 -19.01
CA VAL A 6 10.94 -22.82 -19.43
C VAL A 6 11.38 -21.72 -18.47
N ASP A 7 12.19 -20.80 -18.98
CA ASP A 7 12.84 -19.78 -18.16
C ASP A 7 11.88 -18.67 -17.68
N GLN A 8 12.35 -17.92 -16.67
CA GLN A 8 11.58 -16.87 -16.02
C GLN A 8 11.55 -15.63 -16.91
N TYR A 9 10.35 -15.11 -17.19
CA TYR A 9 10.19 -13.94 -18.05
C TYR A 9 10.39 -12.65 -17.24
N GLU A 10 11.65 -12.19 -17.20
CA GLU A 10 11.97 -10.81 -16.81
C GLU A 10 11.39 -9.83 -17.85
N SER A 11 10.93 -8.66 -17.40
CA SER A 11 10.35 -7.65 -18.30
C SER A 11 10.63 -6.22 -17.84
N ASP A 12 11.90 -5.94 -17.52
CA ASP A 12 12.42 -4.57 -17.44
C ASP A 12 13.02 -4.20 -18.80
N LEU A 13 12.26 -3.47 -19.62
CA LEU A 13 12.78 -2.73 -20.77
C LEU A 13 12.16 -1.32 -20.79
N SER A 14 13.03 -0.32 -20.79
CA SER A 14 12.70 1.10 -20.90
C SER A 14 12.38 1.49 -22.35
N GLU A 15 11.41 2.41 -22.54
CA GLU A 15 11.04 2.95 -23.85
C GLU A 15 12.05 4.01 -24.38
N GLU A 16 13.35 3.69 -24.35
CA GLU A 16 14.44 4.54 -24.83
C GLU A 16 15.44 3.78 -25.73
N GLU A 17 14.97 3.09 -26.77
CA GLU A 17 15.76 2.85 -28.01
C GLU A 17 14.89 2.30 -29.16
N LEU A 18 14.35 3.20 -29.99
CA LEU A 18 13.89 2.89 -31.36
C LEU A 18 14.16 4.08 -32.29
N MET A 19 15.44 4.29 -32.60
CA MET A 19 15.89 5.14 -33.69
C MET A 19 16.67 4.32 -34.71
N GLU A 20 15.97 3.74 -35.69
CA GLU A 20 16.59 3.41 -36.98
C GLU A 20 15.80 3.99 -38.15
N VAL A 21 16.53 4.74 -38.96
CA VAL A 21 16.48 4.91 -40.41
C VAL A 21 15.25 4.36 -41.14
N ASP A 22 14.51 5.28 -41.79
CA ASP A 22 13.61 4.96 -42.91
C ASP A 22 14.04 5.82 -44.12
N GLU A 23 14.04 5.25 -45.33
CA GLU A 23 14.86 5.78 -46.45
C GLU A 23 14.29 7.04 -47.12
N ALA A 24 15.19 7.91 -47.58
CA ALA A 24 14.86 9.22 -48.16
C ALA A 24 14.28 9.14 -49.58
N SER A 25 13.00 8.76 -49.70
CA SER A 25 12.26 8.84 -50.95
C SER A 25 11.75 10.27 -51.23
N GLU A 26 12.28 10.94 -52.26
CA GLU A 26 11.85 12.28 -52.73
C GLU A 26 10.45 12.26 -53.40
N PHE A 27 9.40 11.91 -52.66
CA PHE A 27 8.03 12.16 -53.10
C PHE A 27 7.69 13.66 -52.98
N LYS A 28 8.21 14.44 -53.93
CA LYS A 28 7.90 15.85 -54.15
C LYS A 28 6.39 16.06 -54.23
N ARG A 29 5.79 16.45 -53.10
CA ARG A 29 4.35 16.73 -52.96
C ARG A 29 3.96 17.84 -53.94
N LYS A 30 3.42 17.45 -55.10
CA LYS A 30 2.72 18.37 -56.01
C LYS A 30 1.70 19.14 -55.19
N GLN A 31 1.89 20.45 -55.03
CA GLN A 31 0.89 21.29 -54.39
C GLN A 31 -0.40 21.19 -55.21
N GLN A 32 -1.41 20.51 -54.68
CA GLN A 32 -2.75 20.59 -55.26
C GLN A 32 -3.15 22.06 -55.24
N LYS A 33 -3.49 22.62 -56.41
CA LYS A 33 -4.09 23.96 -56.51
C LYS A 33 -5.22 24.02 -55.47
N LYS A 34 -5.13 24.94 -54.50
CA LYS A 34 -6.22 25.18 -53.54
C LYS A 34 -7.47 25.43 -54.38
N LYS A 35 -8.45 24.51 -54.34
CA LYS A 35 -9.76 24.75 -54.97
C LYS A 35 -10.30 26.03 -54.36
N SER A 36 -10.63 27.01 -55.20
CA SER A 36 -11.24 28.25 -54.73
C SER A 36 -12.52 27.88 -53.97
N LYS A 37 -12.60 28.28 -52.70
CA LYS A 37 -13.85 28.15 -51.94
C LYS A 37 -14.72 29.33 -52.33
N PHE A 38 -15.89 29.06 -52.87
CA PHE A 38 -16.93 30.06 -52.99
C PHE A 38 -17.47 30.36 -51.59
N TRP A 39 -17.61 31.65 -51.26
CA TRP A 39 -17.97 32.12 -49.93
C TRP A 39 -19.16 33.07 -50.04
N ILE A 40 -20.26 32.71 -49.40
CA ILE A 40 -21.52 33.47 -49.43
C ILE A 40 -21.64 34.26 -48.13
N LYS A 41 -21.90 35.57 -48.25
CA LYS A 41 -22.25 36.42 -47.09
C LYS A 41 -23.61 35.98 -46.55
N LYS A 42 -23.64 35.48 -45.32
CA LYS A 42 -24.83 34.93 -44.68
C LYS A 42 -25.55 35.93 -43.79
N ALA A 43 -24.79 36.65 -42.97
CA ALA A 43 -25.30 37.60 -41.98
C ALA A 43 -24.24 38.67 -41.68
N MET A 44 -24.65 39.76 -41.04
CA MET A 44 -23.78 40.81 -40.52
C MET A 44 -24.33 41.25 -39.17
N PHE A 45 -23.45 41.36 -38.18
CA PHE A 45 -23.76 41.72 -36.80
C PHE A 45 -23.02 43.01 -36.44
N ASP A 46 -23.59 43.80 -35.52
CA ASP A 46 -22.99 45.07 -35.11
C ASP A 46 -21.86 44.91 -34.06
N ASN A 47 -21.67 43.70 -33.51
CA ASN A 47 -20.51 43.37 -32.69
C ASN A 47 -20.09 41.88 -32.80
N GLY A 48 -18.90 41.58 -32.29
CA GLY A 48 -18.31 40.23 -32.31
C GLY A 48 -18.91 39.21 -31.34
N ALA A 49 -19.61 39.64 -30.28
CA ALA A 49 -20.19 38.72 -29.30
C ALA A 49 -21.44 38.03 -29.88
N GLU A 50 -22.33 38.79 -30.51
CA GLU A 50 -23.46 38.28 -31.27
C GLU A 50 -23.01 37.35 -32.41
N ALA A 51 -22.00 37.77 -33.16
CA ALA A 51 -21.44 36.98 -34.25
C ALA A 51 -20.90 35.63 -33.77
N GLU A 52 -20.13 35.57 -32.66
CA GLU A 52 -19.69 34.30 -32.09
C GLU A 52 -20.83 33.48 -31.47
N THR A 53 -21.85 34.12 -30.90
CA THR A 53 -23.04 33.44 -30.35
C THR A 53 -23.89 32.78 -31.45
N SER A 54 -23.93 33.37 -32.64
CA SER A 54 -24.62 32.80 -33.81
C SER A 54 -23.96 31.53 -34.37
N ILE A 55 -22.73 31.22 -33.96
CA ILE A 55 -21.98 30.05 -34.44
C ILE A 55 -22.47 28.80 -33.72
N GLY A 56 -23.23 27.98 -34.45
CA GLY A 56 -23.74 26.69 -33.96
C GLY A 56 -22.64 25.77 -33.40
N ASN A 57 -23.02 25.01 -32.37
CA ASN A 57 -22.12 24.17 -31.57
C ASN A 57 -21.29 23.13 -32.37
N GLN A 58 -21.64 22.84 -33.63
CA GLN A 58 -20.89 21.96 -34.53
C GLN A 58 -19.55 22.54 -35.03
N TRP A 59 -19.29 23.84 -34.86
CA TRP A 59 -18.09 24.52 -35.34
C TRP A 59 -16.98 24.65 -34.27
N SER A 60 -15.74 24.80 -34.73
CA SER A 60 -14.55 25.06 -33.90
C SER A 60 -13.60 26.03 -34.60
N LYS A 61 -13.03 26.99 -33.85
CA LYS A 61 -11.98 27.90 -34.34
C LYS A 61 -10.79 27.09 -34.87
N TYR A 62 -10.29 27.42 -36.06
CA TYR A 62 -9.24 26.67 -36.75
C TYR A 62 -7.95 27.49 -36.89
N TYR A 63 -8.03 28.67 -37.50
CA TYR A 63 -6.95 29.66 -37.54
C TYR A 63 -7.51 31.06 -37.79
N THR A 64 -6.71 32.09 -37.53
CA THR A 64 -7.02 33.48 -37.85
C THR A 64 -6.06 33.99 -38.91
N ASN A 65 -6.56 34.80 -39.84
CA ASN A 65 -5.75 35.57 -40.79
C ASN A 65 -6.06 37.06 -40.62
N HIS A 66 -5.09 37.92 -40.93
CA HIS A 66 -5.28 39.37 -40.99
C HIS A 66 -5.12 39.83 -42.45
N THR A 67 -5.99 40.73 -42.88
CA THR A 67 -6.05 41.28 -44.24
C THR A 67 -6.40 42.76 -44.16
N GLU A 68 -6.27 43.50 -45.26
CA GLU A 68 -6.66 44.92 -45.35
C GLU A 68 -8.14 45.13 -44.97
N ASP A 69 -9.03 44.22 -45.38
CA ASP A 69 -10.45 44.19 -44.96
C ASP A 69 -10.65 44.04 -43.43
N GLY A 70 -9.62 43.66 -42.68
CA GLY A 70 -9.68 43.32 -41.25
C GLY A 70 -9.35 41.86 -40.94
N ARG A 71 -9.83 41.37 -39.78
CA ARG A 71 -9.46 40.08 -39.19
C ARG A 71 -10.45 38.97 -39.59
N LYS A 72 -9.94 37.92 -40.24
CA LYS A 72 -10.71 36.75 -40.70
C LYS A 72 -10.45 35.53 -39.80
N VAL A 73 -11.41 35.17 -38.97
CA VAL A 73 -11.34 34.01 -38.07
C VAL A 73 -12.05 32.81 -38.73
N TYR A 74 -11.29 31.80 -39.12
CA TYR A 74 -11.78 30.61 -39.82
C TYR A 74 -12.19 29.50 -38.85
N TYR A 75 -13.29 28.82 -39.18
CA TYR A 75 -13.88 27.74 -38.41
C TYR A 75 -13.99 26.46 -39.26
N ARG A 76 -13.88 25.31 -38.59
CA ARG A 76 -14.07 23.97 -39.17
C ARG A 76 -15.07 23.16 -38.35
N CYS A 77 -15.76 22.22 -38.99
CA CYS A 77 -16.65 21.27 -38.32
C CYS A 77 -15.85 20.44 -37.29
N LYS A 78 -16.36 20.34 -36.05
CA LYS A 78 -15.77 19.55 -34.94
C LYS A 78 -15.66 18.05 -35.27
N LYS A 79 -16.48 17.54 -36.18
CA LYS A 79 -16.51 16.12 -36.58
C LYS A 79 -15.53 15.77 -37.72
N ALA A 80 -14.76 16.73 -38.23
CA ALA A 80 -13.69 16.46 -39.19
C ALA A 80 -12.59 15.58 -38.56
N LYS A 81 -12.31 14.42 -39.15
CA LYS A 81 -11.29 13.47 -38.65
C LYS A 81 -9.88 14.05 -38.82
N ARG A 82 -8.93 13.75 -37.92
CA ARG A 82 -7.50 14.10 -38.12
C ARG A 82 -6.89 13.44 -39.36
N HIS A 83 -7.33 12.23 -39.70
CA HIS A 83 -6.96 11.50 -40.93
C HIS A 83 -8.23 10.97 -41.61
N GLY A 84 -8.26 11.02 -42.94
CA GLY A 84 -9.45 10.72 -43.76
C GLY A 84 -10.07 11.98 -44.40
N PRO A 85 -11.17 11.81 -45.17
CA PRO A 85 -11.83 12.91 -45.86
C PRO A 85 -12.31 13.98 -44.86
N GLN A 86 -12.01 15.23 -45.18
CA GLN A 86 -12.41 16.39 -44.37
C GLN A 86 -13.86 16.78 -44.71
N CYS A 87 -14.61 17.22 -43.69
CA CYS A 87 -15.88 17.90 -43.91
C CYS A 87 -15.63 19.14 -44.79
N THR A 88 -16.33 19.23 -45.92
CA THR A 88 -16.17 20.28 -46.93
C THR A 88 -16.72 21.62 -46.46
N ALA A 89 -17.82 21.60 -45.69
CA ALA A 89 -18.41 22.75 -45.02
C ALA A 89 -17.35 23.61 -44.29
N SER A 90 -17.39 24.92 -44.49
CA SER A 90 -16.50 25.88 -43.82
C SER A 90 -17.18 27.22 -43.58
N LEU A 91 -16.70 27.91 -42.55
CA LEU A 91 -17.24 29.15 -42.00
C LEU A 91 -16.07 30.11 -41.71
N TYR A 92 -16.25 31.42 -41.90
CA TYR A 92 -15.40 32.42 -41.27
C TYR A 92 -16.16 33.67 -40.83
N LEU A 93 -15.67 34.30 -39.76
CA LEU A 93 -16.04 35.64 -39.34
C LEU A 93 -15.04 36.64 -39.91
N LEU A 94 -15.51 37.70 -40.56
CA LEU A 94 -14.73 38.89 -40.87
C LEU A 94 -15.11 39.99 -39.88
N TYR A 95 -14.19 40.35 -38.99
CA TYR A 95 -14.25 41.59 -38.21
C TYR A 95 -13.61 42.67 -39.09
N HIS A 96 -14.37 43.71 -39.46
CA HIS A 96 -13.86 44.72 -40.40
C HIS A 96 -12.77 45.58 -39.77
N ALA A 97 -11.95 46.23 -40.61
CA ALA A 97 -10.90 47.14 -40.15
C ALA A 97 -11.42 48.55 -39.80
N ASP A 98 -12.60 48.91 -40.27
CA ASP A 98 -13.19 50.26 -40.19
C ASP A 98 -14.32 50.39 -39.15
N SER A 99 -14.76 49.28 -38.57
CA SER A 99 -15.96 49.21 -37.74
C SER A 99 -16.01 47.92 -36.90
N ASP A 100 -16.68 47.96 -35.74
CA ASP A 100 -16.88 46.80 -34.84
C ASP A 100 -17.76 45.69 -35.44
N ARG A 101 -18.29 45.92 -36.65
CA ARG A 101 -19.16 45.00 -37.37
C ARG A 101 -18.45 43.70 -37.73
N VAL A 102 -19.23 42.62 -37.71
CA VAL A 102 -18.74 41.29 -38.06
C VAL A 102 -19.64 40.63 -39.11
N THR A 103 -19.08 40.36 -40.30
CA THR A 103 -19.78 39.63 -41.37
C THR A 103 -19.47 38.14 -41.30
N ILE A 104 -20.50 37.31 -41.46
CA ILE A 104 -20.37 35.84 -41.54
C ILE A 104 -20.35 35.38 -42.99
N TYR A 105 -19.38 34.55 -43.33
CA TYR A 105 -19.26 33.89 -44.62
C TYR A 105 -19.25 32.36 -44.46
N GLU A 106 -20.08 31.67 -45.25
CA GLU A 106 -20.15 30.21 -45.30
C GLU A 106 -19.94 29.68 -46.73
N THR A 107 -19.54 28.42 -46.83
CA THR A 107 -19.53 27.66 -48.10
C THR A 107 -20.85 26.92 -48.29
N GLU A 108 -21.32 26.77 -49.53
CA GLU A 108 -22.52 25.98 -49.90
C GLU A 108 -22.47 24.49 -49.51
N ALA A 109 -21.30 23.96 -49.14
CA ALA A 109 -21.12 22.55 -48.84
C ALA A 109 -21.75 22.13 -47.49
N GLU A 110 -22.66 21.17 -47.53
CA GLU A 110 -23.30 20.58 -46.35
C GLU A 110 -22.34 19.73 -45.46
N HIS A 111 -22.80 19.41 -44.25
CA HIS A 111 -22.04 18.62 -43.27
C HIS A 111 -22.02 17.12 -43.58
N GLN A 112 -21.02 16.69 -44.36
CA GLN A 112 -20.81 15.28 -44.72
C GLN A 112 -20.13 14.47 -43.60
N HIS A 113 -20.93 13.90 -42.69
CA HIS A 113 -20.47 12.95 -41.66
C HIS A 113 -21.58 12.01 -41.14
N HIS A 114 -21.23 10.78 -40.78
CA HIS A 114 -22.14 9.83 -40.13
C HIS A 114 -22.47 10.25 -38.67
N GLN A 115 -23.54 9.67 -38.11
CA GLN A 115 -24.00 9.91 -36.73
C GLN A 115 -23.04 9.31 -35.68
N ASP A 116 -23.19 9.73 -34.43
CA ASP A 116 -22.22 9.45 -33.36
C ASP A 116 -22.40 8.09 -32.70
N GLU A 117 -21.38 7.25 -32.75
CA GLU A 117 -21.23 6.12 -31.84
C GLU A 117 -21.00 6.62 -30.41
N THR A 118 -21.70 6.05 -29.42
CA THR A 118 -21.54 6.39 -28.01
C THR A 118 -20.20 5.91 -27.44
N ARG A 119 -19.22 6.80 -27.42
CA ARG A 119 -17.85 6.50 -26.97
C ARG A 119 -17.72 6.49 -25.45
N GLY A 120 -17.46 5.31 -24.87
CA GLY A 120 -17.08 5.16 -23.47
C GLY A 120 -17.48 3.81 -22.89
N ILE A 121 -17.35 3.69 -21.56
CA ILE A 121 -18.04 2.67 -20.77
C ILE A 121 -19.39 3.25 -20.34
N ASP A 122 -20.44 2.45 -20.43
CA ASP A 122 -21.80 2.81 -19.97
C ASP A 122 -21.84 3.04 -18.44
N GLU A 123 -22.71 3.93 -17.96
CA GLU A 123 -22.74 4.32 -16.54
C GLU A 123 -23.18 3.18 -15.61
N ASN A 124 -24.02 2.25 -16.08
CA ASN A 124 -24.41 1.08 -15.29
C ASN A 124 -23.27 0.06 -15.25
N VAL A 125 -22.56 -0.11 -16.37
CA VAL A 125 -21.35 -0.96 -16.43
C VAL A 125 -20.24 -0.38 -15.54
N LYS A 126 -20.08 0.94 -15.47
CA LYS A 126 -19.16 1.60 -14.52
C LYS A 126 -19.50 1.24 -13.06
N LYS A 127 -20.77 1.39 -12.64
CA LYS A 127 -21.19 1.02 -11.27
C LYS A 127 -20.84 -0.42 -10.96
N ILE A 128 -21.17 -1.36 -11.85
CA ILE A 128 -20.82 -2.78 -11.69
C ILE A 128 -19.30 -3.00 -11.59
N ILE A 129 -18.47 -2.24 -12.32
CA ILE A 129 -17.00 -2.28 -12.19
C ILE A 129 -16.54 -1.75 -10.82
N GLU A 130 -17.16 -0.68 -10.30
CA GLU A 130 -16.87 -0.13 -8.97
C GLU A 130 -17.26 -1.12 -7.88
N ASP A 131 -18.45 -1.70 -7.94
CA ASP A 131 -18.94 -2.73 -7.01
C ASP A 131 -17.97 -3.92 -6.99
N LEU A 132 -17.67 -4.51 -8.16
CA LEU A 132 -16.69 -5.61 -8.28
C LEU A 132 -15.30 -5.24 -7.72
N PHE A 133 -14.85 -4.00 -7.91
CA PHE A 133 -13.57 -3.53 -7.39
C PHE A 133 -13.59 -3.35 -5.86
N ASN A 134 -14.74 -2.97 -5.30
CA ASN A 134 -14.99 -2.86 -3.86
C ASN A 134 -15.06 -4.25 -3.21
N ASP A 135 -15.74 -5.20 -3.87
CA ASP A 135 -15.82 -6.64 -3.53
C ASP A 135 -14.46 -7.38 -3.65
N GLY A 136 -13.36 -6.67 -3.91
CA GLY A 136 -12.01 -7.23 -3.97
C GLY A 136 -11.57 -7.73 -5.36
N ILE A 137 -12.47 -7.79 -6.35
CA ILE A 137 -12.19 -8.25 -7.72
C ILE A 137 -11.49 -7.11 -8.50
N LYS A 138 -10.23 -6.85 -8.15
CA LYS A 138 -9.43 -5.68 -8.59
C LYS A 138 -8.67 -5.88 -9.91
N LYS A 139 -8.52 -7.13 -10.37
CA LYS A 139 -7.73 -7.52 -11.55
C LYS A 139 -8.56 -7.39 -12.84
N PRO A 140 -8.12 -6.66 -13.88
CA PRO A 140 -8.90 -6.40 -15.09
C PRO A 140 -9.47 -7.66 -15.77
N LYS A 141 -8.67 -8.73 -15.90
CA LYS A 141 -9.11 -10.01 -16.50
C LYS A 141 -10.23 -10.70 -15.71
N LEU A 142 -10.32 -10.48 -14.38
CA LEU A 142 -11.41 -11.02 -13.55
C LEU A 142 -12.66 -10.14 -13.64
N ILE A 143 -12.50 -8.82 -13.69
CA ILE A 143 -13.61 -7.89 -13.89
C ILE A 143 -14.29 -8.14 -15.24
N LEU A 144 -13.53 -8.31 -16.33
CA LEU A 144 -14.10 -8.65 -17.64
C LEU A 144 -14.92 -9.94 -17.59
N ARG A 145 -14.38 -11.03 -17.01
CA ARG A 145 -15.11 -12.30 -16.81
C ARG A 145 -16.36 -12.15 -15.94
N ALA A 146 -16.35 -11.26 -14.96
CA ALA A 146 -17.50 -10.98 -14.11
C ALA A 146 -18.57 -10.12 -14.83
N LEU A 147 -18.18 -9.28 -15.79
CA LEU A 147 -19.11 -8.57 -16.68
C LEU A 147 -19.72 -9.52 -17.73
N GLU A 148 -18.92 -10.43 -18.29
CA GLU A 148 -19.35 -11.51 -19.17
C GLU A 148 -20.39 -12.41 -18.49
N SER A 149 -20.11 -12.90 -17.26
CA SER A 149 -21.03 -13.76 -16.52
C SER A 149 -22.30 -13.04 -16.05
N ARG A 150 -22.22 -11.74 -15.73
CA ARG A 150 -23.38 -10.86 -15.48
C ARG A 150 -24.15 -10.47 -16.77
N LYS A 151 -23.70 -10.93 -17.96
CA LYS A 151 -24.32 -10.67 -19.27
C LYS A 151 -24.49 -9.19 -19.63
N VAL A 152 -23.62 -8.31 -19.11
CA VAL A 152 -23.64 -6.87 -19.40
C VAL A 152 -22.65 -6.51 -20.52
N LYS A 153 -22.80 -5.32 -21.12
CA LYS A 153 -21.93 -4.86 -22.22
C LYS A 153 -20.48 -4.72 -21.75
N VAL A 154 -19.64 -5.67 -22.16
CA VAL A 154 -18.24 -5.75 -21.78
C VAL A 154 -17.44 -4.61 -22.47
N PRO A 155 -16.71 -3.77 -21.71
CA PRO A 155 -15.83 -2.75 -22.27
C PRO A 155 -14.52 -3.38 -22.79
N THR A 156 -13.80 -2.69 -23.68
CA THR A 156 -12.48 -3.19 -24.11
C THR A 156 -11.47 -3.17 -22.96
N SER A 157 -10.45 -4.03 -23.01
CA SER A 157 -9.37 -4.06 -22.01
C SER A 157 -8.74 -2.67 -21.80
N ALA A 158 -8.52 -1.92 -22.87
CA ALA A 158 -8.01 -0.55 -22.80
C ALA A 158 -8.99 0.43 -22.13
N GLN A 159 -10.28 0.36 -22.44
CA GLN A 159 -11.31 1.16 -21.76
C GLN A 159 -11.35 0.86 -20.26
N LEU A 160 -11.37 -0.42 -19.89
CA LEU A 160 -11.40 -0.84 -18.48
C LEU A 160 -10.14 -0.40 -17.73
N ASN A 161 -8.95 -0.59 -18.30
CA ASN A 161 -7.70 -0.17 -17.66
C ASN A 161 -7.66 1.35 -17.44
N ASN A 162 -8.04 2.14 -18.44
CA ASN A 162 -8.13 3.60 -18.32
C ASN A 162 -9.17 4.02 -17.26
N TYR A 163 -10.32 3.34 -17.21
CA TYR A 163 -11.33 3.61 -16.18
C TYR A 163 -10.84 3.24 -14.78
N LEU A 164 -10.16 2.11 -14.61
CA LEU A 164 -9.59 1.70 -13.32
C LEU A 164 -8.46 2.62 -12.86
N VAL A 165 -7.65 3.19 -13.76
CA VAL A 165 -6.66 4.23 -13.41
C VAL A 165 -7.37 5.49 -12.89
N TYR A 166 -8.40 5.97 -13.59
CA TYR A 166 -9.21 7.10 -13.13
C TYR A 166 -9.89 6.81 -11.78
N TYR A 167 -10.54 5.65 -11.64
CA TYR A 167 -11.25 5.27 -10.41
C TYR A 167 -10.31 5.12 -9.21
N ARG A 168 -9.15 4.48 -9.39
CA ARG A 168 -8.11 4.38 -8.35
C ARG A 168 -7.61 5.77 -7.95
N LYS A 169 -7.42 6.71 -8.90
CA LYS A 169 -7.03 8.09 -8.62
C LYS A 169 -8.14 8.87 -7.87
N LYS A 170 -9.42 8.63 -8.20
CA LYS A 170 -10.58 9.20 -7.50
C LYS A 170 -10.72 8.66 -6.07
N LYS A 171 -10.50 7.36 -5.86
CA LYS A 171 -10.70 6.66 -4.57
C LYS A 171 -9.51 6.76 -3.61
N TYR A 172 -8.27 6.85 -4.13
CA TYR A 172 -7.03 6.79 -3.33
C TYR A 172 -6.08 7.98 -3.56
N GLY A 173 -6.46 8.96 -4.39
CA GLY A 173 -5.64 10.15 -4.67
C GLY A 173 -4.45 9.88 -5.61
N SER A 174 -3.39 10.66 -5.44
CA SER A 174 -2.19 10.62 -6.29
C SER A 174 -1.28 9.43 -5.99
N HIS A 175 -0.61 8.89 -7.02
CA HIS A 175 0.43 7.87 -6.89
C HIS A 175 1.71 8.38 -6.21
N LYS A 176 1.99 9.69 -6.31
CA LYS A 176 3.05 10.38 -5.56
C LYS A 176 2.40 11.29 -4.52
N ILE A 177 2.83 11.15 -3.26
CA ILE A 177 2.48 12.02 -2.14
C ILE A 177 3.77 12.70 -1.67
N SER A 178 3.74 14.01 -1.43
CA SER A 178 4.85 14.76 -0.84
C SER A 178 4.74 14.75 0.68
N LEU A 179 5.84 14.98 1.40
CA LEU A 179 5.85 14.98 2.87
C LEU A 179 4.84 15.99 3.46
N GLY A 180 4.72 17.20 2.91
CA GLY A 180 3.68 18.15 3.35
C GLY A 180 2.24 17.67 3.14
N LYS A 181 1.97 16.83 2.12
CA LYS A 181 0.65 16.21 1.91
C LYS A 181 0.44 14.95 2.77
N LEU A 182 1.53 14.29 3.16
CA LEU A 182 1.53 13.22 4.13
C LEU A 182 1.22 13.78 5.53
N GLU A 183 1.79 14.93 5.87
CA GLU A 183 1.54 15.69 7.09
C GLU A 183 0.10 16.23 7.15
N GLU A 184 -0.38 16.84 6.06
CA GLU A 184 -1.78 17.24 5.88
C GLU A 184 -2.73 16.06 6.10
N TRP A 185 -2.43 14.88 5.52
CA TRP A 185 -3.22 13.67 5.75
C TRP A 185 -3.18 13.23 7.21
N CYS A 186 -2.02 13.27 7.88
CA CYS A 186 -1.91 12.91 9.28
C CYS A 186 -2.75 13.82 10.18
N LYS A 187 -2.64 15.14 10.03
CA LYS A 187 -3.43 16.15 10.76
C LYS A 187 -4.93 15.95 10.57
N ASN A 188 -5.36 15.74 9.32
CA ASN A 188 -6.76 15.47 9.00
C ASN A 188 -7.30 14.13 9.56
N ASN A 189 -6.45 13.27 10.13
CA ASN A 189 -6.82 11.98 10.71
C ASN A 189 -6.34 11.81 12.17
N GLU A 190 -5.81 12.83 12.85
CA GLU A 190 -5.29 12.71 14.23
C GLU A 190 -6.35 12.88 15.33
N ILE A 191 -7.53 13.37 14.94
CA ILE A 191 -8.69 13.57 15.82
C ILE A 191 -9.21 12.20 16.28
N ILE A 192 -9.35 12.05 17.60
CA ILE A 192 -9.92 10.84 18.21
C ILE A 192 -11.41 10.73 17.82
N PRO A 193 -11.85 9.62 17.19
CA PRO A 193 -13.22 9.47 16.72
C PRO A 193 -14.17 9.06 17.86
N VAL A 194 -15.46 9.32 17.66
CA VAL A 194 -16.53 8.92 18.60
C VAL A 194 -16.89 7.43 18.44
N ASP A 195 -16.80 6.87 17.23
CA ASP A 195 -16.88 5.43 17.01
C ASP A 195 -15.58 4.76 17.48
N GLU A 196 -15.68 3.87 18.47
CA GLU A 196 -14.52 3.15 19.01
C GLU A 196 -13.80 2.28 17.98
N ASN A 197 -14.47 1.96 16.87
CA ASN A 197 -13.95 1.16 15.78
C ASN A 197 -13.24 1.95 14.68
N GLN A 198 -13.51 3.25 14.56
CA GLN A 198 -12.91 4.11 13.56
C GLN A 198 -11.39 4.27 13.82
N SER A 199 -10.59 4.17 12.76
CA SER A 199 -9.14 4.35 12.83
C SER A 199 -8.75 5.82 12.88
N PHE A 200 -7.71 6.17 13.66
CA PHE A 200 -7.09 7.49 13.68
C PHE A 200 -5.56 7.42 13.81
N VAL A 201 -4.89 8.51 13.46
CA VAL A 201 -3.43 8.68 13.63
C VAL A 201 -3.16 9.05 15.09
N VAL A 202 -2.57 8.11 15.83
CA VAL A 202 -2.27 8.32 17.25
C VAL A 202 -1.10 9.28 17.43
N CYS A 203 -0.06 9.11 16.59
CA CYS A 203 1.13 9.94 16.56
C CYS A 203 1.79 9.83 15.17
N TYR A 204 2.52 10.87 14.75
CA TYR A 204 3.39 10.87 13.57
C TYR A 204 4.63 11.75 13.83
N LYS A 205 5.74 11.45 13.14
CA LYS A 205 6.90 12.34 12.98
C LYS A 205 7.23 12.40 11.49
N ILE A 206 7.44 13.60 10.95
CA ILE A 206 7.93 13.84 9.59
C ILE A 206 9.19 14.69 9.74
N LEU A 207 10.19 14.37 8.92
CA LEU A 207 11.52 14.97 8.89
C LEU A 207 11.77 15.46 7.46
N TYR A 208 12.03 16.74 7.28
CA TYR A 208 12.40 17.35 6.01
C TYR A 208 13.92 17.37 5.83
N ASN A 209 14.38 17.55 4.59
CA ASN A 209 15.82 17.61 4.30
C ASN A 209 16.44 18.85 4.96
N GLY A 210 17.38 18.65 5.89
CA GLY A 210 18.01 19.72 6.67
C GLY A 210 17.44 19.91 8.08
N ASP A 211 16.44 19.12 8.49
CA ASP A 211 15.96 19.11 9.88
C ASP A 211 16.94 18.36 10.80
N GLU A 212 17.90 19.08 11.38
CA GLU A 212 18.68 18.58 12.51
C GLU A 212 17.78 18.50 13.76
N TYR A 213 17.58 17.28 14.28
CA TYR A 213 17.00 17.02 15.59
C TYR A 213 18.09 16.49 16.51
N GLU A 214 18.16 16.99 17.75
CA GLU A 214 19.19 16.66 18.75
C GLU A 214 19.33 15.14 19.05
N ASP A 215 18.28 14.35 18.80
CA ASP A 215 18.27 12.89 19.00
C ASP A 215 18.71 12.06 17.77
N ASP A 216 18.85 12.64 16.57
CA ASP A 216 18.91 11.88 15.31
C ASP A 216 20.32 11.73 14.68
N GLU A 217 21.33 11.39 15.49
CA GLU A 217 22.74 11.11 15.09
C GLU A 217 22.95 10.05 13.96
N ASP A 218 21.90 9.38 13.48
CA ASP A 218 21.90 8.32 12.46
C ASP A 218 21.83 8.85 11.00
N ILE A 219 22.23 10.11 10.75
CA ILE A 219 22.17 10.74 9.43
C ILE A 219 23.48 10.50 8.65
N GLU A 220 23.67 9.27 8.21
CA GLU A 220 24.49 8.98 7.02
C GLU A 220 23.63 9.23 5.77
N ASP A 221 23.93 10.29 5.02
CA ASP A 221 23.69 10.59 3.58
C ASP A 221 22.38 10.18 2.85
N ASP A 222 21.36 9.69 3.55
CA ASP A 222 20.06 9.35 2.97
C ASP A 222 19.27 10.62 2.63
N ALA A 223 19.48 11.13 1.42
CA ALA A 223 19.06 12.44 0.92
C ALA A 223 17.53 12.63 0.71
N GLY A 224 16.69 11.82 1.37
CA GLY A 224 15.24 11.90 1.35
C GLY A 224 14.65 12.06 2.75
N GLY A 225 13.76 13.04 2.91
CA GLY A 225 13.06 13.28 4.17
C GLY A 225 12.26 12.06 4.67
N LYS A 226 12.38 11.78 5.97
CA LYS A 226 11.96 10.54 6.63
C LYS A 226 10.60 10.74 7.33
N PHE A 227 9.83 9.69 7.51
CA PHE A 227 8.54 9.75 8.20
C PHE A 227 8.25 8.49 9.02
N ARG A 228 7.39 8.65 10.03
CA ARG A 228 6.92 7.62 10.95
C ARG A 228 5.45 7.95 11.31
N ILE A 229 4.50 7.04 11.11
CA ILE A 229 3.05 7.29 11.31
C ILE A 229 2.44 6.08 12.01
N PHE A 230 1.87 6.22 13.22
CA PHE A 230 1.18 5.14 13.93
C PHE A 230 -0.35 5.30 13.90
N ILE A 231 -1.06 4.25 13.50
CA ILE A 231 -2.52 4.23 13.31
C ILE A 231 -3.14 3.14 14.22
N SER A 232 -4.22 3.50 14.93
CA SER A 232 -4.96 2.62 15.84
C SER A 232 -6.46 3.02 15.91
N SER A 233 -7.24 2.35 16.76
CA SER A 233 -8.61 2.71 17.15
C SER A 233 -8.75 2.70 18.68
N LEU A 234 -9.79 3.33 19.23
CA LEU A 234 -10.03 3.33 20.67
C LEU A 234 -10.17 1.92 21.25
N ARG A 235 -10.82 1.00 20.53
CA ARG A 235 -10.99 -0.39 20.99
C ARG A 235 -9.67 -1.15 21.03
N LEU A 236 -8.79 -0.98 20.03
CA LEU A 236 -7.48 -1.64 20.03
C LEU A 236 -6.56 -1.09 21.14
N LEU A 237 -6.59 0.22 21.41
CA LEU A 237 -5.89 0.82 22.56
C LEU A 237 -6.44 0.32 23.91
N ASN A 238 -7.77 0.16 24.05
CA ASN A 238 -8.37 -0.44 25.26
C ASN A 238 -8.07 -1.94 25.44
N ILE A 239 -7.60 -2.63 24.39
CA ILE A 239 -7.05 -3.99 24.52
C ILE A 239 -5.58 -3.94 24.96
N ALA A 240 -4.79 -2.97 24.48
CA ALA A 240 -3.41 -2.77 24.93
C ALA A 240 -3.32 -2.55 26.45
N SER A 241 -4.27 -1.80 27.06
CA SER A 241 -4.33 -1.60 28.52
C SER A 241 -4.63 -2.87 29.34
N LYS A 242 -4.90 -4.01 28.70
CA LYS A 242 -5.04 -5.33 29.37
C LYS A 242 -3.75 -6.17 29.31
N SER A 243 -2.74 -5.72 28.55
CA SER A 243 -1.60 -6.55 28.20
C SER A 243 -0.51 -6.61 29.27
N GLN A 244 0.11 -7.78 29.43
CA GLN A 244 1.30 -7.99 30.26
C GLN A 244 2.59 -8.10 29.44
N HIS A 245 2.49 -8.26 28.12
CA HIS A 245 3.63 -8.39 27.20
C HIS A 245 3.32 -7.72 25.86
N ILE A 246 4.33 -7.44 25.05
CA ILE A 246 4.14 -6.87 23.70
C ILE A 246 4.86 -7.74 22.69
N HIS A 247 4.14 -8.14 21.64
CA HIS A 247 4.71 -8.70 20.43
C HIS A 247 5.05 -7.57 19.45
N ALA A 248 6.18 -7.67 18.77
CA ALA A 248 6.57 -6.77 17.69
C ALA A 248 7.17 -7.55 16.50
N ASP A 249 6.96 -7.04 15.29
CA ASP A 249 7.50 -7.57 14.03
C ASP A 249 7.41 -6.50 12.92
N ALA A 250 8.18 -6.65 11.84
CA ALA A 250 8.13 -5.80 10.66
C ALA A 250 7.64 -6.58 9.43
N THR A 251 6.89 -5.93 8.54
CA THR A 251 6.28 -6.60 7.39
C THR A 251 6.44 -5.82 6.08
N TYR A 252 7.14 -6.47 5.15
CA TYR A 252 7.59 -5.91 3.86
C TYR A 252 6.73 -6.34 2.67
N LYS A 253 7.05 -5.77 1.49
CA LYS A 253 6.43 -6.09 0.18
C LYS A 253 4.94 -5.71 0.11
N ILE A 254 4.55 -4.73 0.91
CA ILE A 254 3.21 -4.13 1.00
C ILE A 254 3.18 -2.75 0.31
N VAL A 255 4.16 -1.90 0.60
CA VAL A 255 4.29 -0.57 -0.03
C VAL A 255 5.15 -0.67 -1.30
N TRP A 256 4.80 0.06 -2.37
CA TRP A 256 5.58 0.10 -3.62
C TRP A 256 6.99 0.63 -3.39
N GLN A 257 7.09 1.69 -2.59
CA GLN A 257 8.33 2.35 -2.15
C GLN A 257 9.19 1.48 -1.20
N GLY A 258 8.82 0.23 -0.92
CA GLY A 258 9.59 -0.69 -0.06
C GLY A 258 9.41 -0.48 1.45
N PHE A 259 8.93 0.70 1.87
CA PHE A 259 8.74 1.11 3.27
C PHE A 259 8.18 -0.01 4.18
N PRO A 260 8.81 -0.29 5.33
CA PRO A 260 8.32 -1.26 6.30
C PRO A 260 7.01 -0.82 6.95
N VAL A 261 6.19 -1.81 7.28
CA VAL A 261 5.02 -1.65 8.15
C VAL A 261 5.35 -2.38 9.45
N LEU A 262 5.38 -1.66 10.57
CA LEU A 262 5.70 -2.23 11.89
C LEU A 262 4.38 -2.59 12.59
N ILE A 263 4.25 -3.81 13.08
CA ILE A 263 3.06 -4.30 13.78
C ILE A 263 3.40 -4.52 15.25
N ILE A 264 2.51 -4.05 16.13
CA ILE A 264 2.56 -4.33 17.57
C ILE A 264 1.22 -4.87 18.06
N GLY A 265 1.27 -5.72 19.08
CA GLY A 265 0.10 -6.32 19.70
C GLY A 265 0.46 -7.20 20.87
N THR A 266 -0.44 -8.11 21.21
CA THR A 266 -0.22 -9.13 22.24
C THR A 266 -0.96 -10.43 21.93
N THR A 267 -0.81 -11.43 22.79
CA THR A 267 -1.65 -12.63 22.80
C THR A 267 -2.39 -12.77 24.11
N ASP A 268 -3.63 -13.22 24.06
CA ASP A 268 -4.42 -13.55 25.25
C ASP A 268 -4.13 -14.97 25.78
N LEU A 269 -4.85 -15.43 26.82
CA LEU A 269 -4.64 -16.76 27.39
C LEU A 269 -5.17 -17.92 26.51
N ASN A 270 -5.92 -17.60 25.46
CA ASN A 270 -6.25 -18.54 24.36
C ASN A 270 -5.20 -18.53 23.24
N LYS A 271 -4.10 -17.77 23.41
CA LYS A 271 -3.01 -17.58 22.44
C LYS A 271 -3.45 -16.86 21.15
N ALA A 272 -4.62 -16.22 21.16
CA ALA A 272 -5.13 -15.45 20.02
C ALA A 272 -4.45 -14.07 19.94
N PHE A 273 -4.16 -13.60 18.72
CA PHE A 273 -3.46 -12.32 18.53
C PHE A 273 -4.40 -11.11 18.54
N HIS A 274 -4.00 -10.10 19.31
CA HIS A 274 -4.69 -8.82 19.41
C HIS A 274 -3.73 -7.69 19.03
N PRO A 275 -3.81 -7.15 17.80
CA PRO A 275 -3.01 -6.01 17.39
C PRO A 275 -3.42 -4.75 18.17
N PHE A 276 -2.45 -3.91 18.51
CA PHE A 276 -2.71 -2.57 19.06
C PHE A 276 -2.76 -1.50 17.98
N GLY A 277 -2.17 -1.78 16.82
CA GLY A 277 -2.11 -0.86 15.68
C GLY A 277 -1.03 -1.26 14.69
N MET A 278 -0.73 -0.36 13.76
CA MET A 278 0.43 -0.48 12.88
C MET A 278 1.08 0.88 12.65
N ALA A 279 2.40 0.90 12.48
CA ALA A 279 3.11 2.06 11.97
C ALA A 279 3.59 1.85 10.54
N VAL A 280 3.63 2.93 9.75
CA VAL A 280 4.34 2.98 8.48
C VAL A 280 5.52 3.93 8.67
N CYS A 281 6.73 3.42 8.46
CA CYS A 281 7.98 4.15 8.68
C CYS A 281 8.81 4.15 7.40
N SER A 282 9.70 5.13 7.23
CA SER A 282 10.68 5.08 6.14
C SER A 282 11.67 3.93 6.31
N ASN A 283 12.04 3.62 7.56
CA ASN A 283 13.11 2.70 7.93
C ASN A 283 12.67 1.71 9.02
N GLU A 284 13.52 0.70 9.27
CA GLU A 284 13.41 -0.26 10.37
C GLU A 284 14.68 -0.19 11.26
N LYS A 285 15.01 1.01 11.77
CA LYS A 285 16.06 1.20 12.78
C LYS A 285 15.45 1.20 14.19
N THR A 286 16.31 1.15 15.21
CA THR A 286 15.97 1.30 16.64
C THR A 286 14.96 2.42 16.91
N LYS A 287 15.15 3.58 16.26
CA LYS A 287 14.30 4.77 16.42
C LYS A 287 12.89 4.61 15.83
N ASP A 288 12.71 3.75 14.84
CA ASP A 288 11.39 3.45 14.24
C ASP A 288 10.56 2.55 15.17
N PHE A 289 11.21 1.60 15.87
CA PHE A 289 10.56 0.83 16.94
C PHE A 289 10.34 1.64 18.22
N GLN A 290 11.32 2.45 18.64
CA GLN A 290 11.15 3.40 19.75
C GLN A 290 9.96 4.35 19.49
N PHE A 291 9.79 4.80 18.24
CA PHE A 291 8.62 5.56 17.83
C PHE A 291 7.30 4.80 18.00
N ILE A 292 7.17 3.55 17.53
CA ILE A 292 5.88 2.84 17.65
C ILE A 292 5.54 2.50 19.11
N PHE A 293 6.54 2.20 19.94
CA PHE A 293 6.35 1.97 21.38
C PHE A 293 6.00 3.26 22.14
N ASN A 294 6.64 4.39 21.85
CA ASN A 294 6.25 5.70 22.40
C ASN A 294 4.85 6.12 21.91
N SER A 295 4.52 5.84 20.65
CA SER A 295 3.19 6.11 20.09
C SER A 295 2.09 5.30 20.78
N LEU A 296 2.39 4.10 21.26
CA LEU A 296 1.48 3.30 22.09
C LEU A 296 1.26 3.93 23.47
N GLN A 297 2.32 4.44 24.11
CA GLN A 297 2.22 5.15 25.40
C GLN A 297 1.42 6.46 25.27
N ILE A 298 1.66 7.25 24.22
CA ILE A 298 0.86 8.42 23.84
C ILE A 298 -0.61 8.01 23.60
N GLY A 299 -0.83 6.84 22.98
CA GLY A 299 -2.15 6.23 22.81
C GLY A 299 -2.86 5.99 24.14
N MET A 300 -2.18 5.40 25.14
CA MET A 300 -2.77 5.16 26.47
C MET A 300 -3.15 6.47 27.17
N GLN A 301 -2.27 7.47 27.14
CA GLN A 301 -2.54 8.80 27.68
C GLN A 301 -3.75 9.46 26.99
N LYS A 302 -3.81 9.42 25.66
CA LYS A 302 -4.95 9.93 24.85
C LYS A 302 -6.29 9.28 25.20
N ILE A 303 -6.30 8.05 25.71
CA ILE A 303 -7.52 7.33 26.12
C ILE A 303 -7.71 7.24 27.65
N GLY A 304 -6.98 8.04 28.44
CA GLY A 304 -7.12 8.09 29.89
C GLY A 304 -6.75 6.79 30.61
N LYS A 305 -5.78 6.04 30.09
CA LYS A 305 -5.23 4.81 30.70
C LYS A 305 -3.83 5.03 31.24
N ASP A 306 -3.46 4.21 32.22
CA ASP A 306 -2.09 4.13 32.72
C ASP A 306 -1.09 3.75 31.62
N LEU A 307 0.14 4.25 31.78
CA LEU A 307 1.27 3.86 30.93
C LEU A 307 1.58 2.37 31.09
N LEU A 308 1.77 1.68 29.96
CA LEU A 308 2.08 0.25 29.94
C LEU A 308 3.45 -0.01 30.57
N LYS A 309 3.50 -1.07 31.38
CA LYS A 309 4.71 -1.61 32.01
C LYS A 309 4.83 -3.11 31.66
N PRO A 310 5.05 -3.44 30.37
CA PRO A 310 5.07 -4.82 29.92
C PRO A 310 6.20 -5.62 30.57
N ALA A 311 5.85 -6.74 31.18
CA ALA A 311 6.79 -7.67 31.80
C ALA A 311 7.63 -8.44 30.76
N ALA A 312 7.20 -8.49 29.48
CA ALA A 312 7.96 -9.12 28.41
C ALA A 312 7.77 -8.49 27.01
N LEU A 313 8.78 -8.71 26.17
CA LEU A 313 8.81 -8.45 24.74
C LEU A 313 8.87 -9.78 24.00
N VAL A 314 8.04 -9.99 22.97
CA VAL A 314 8.11 -11.16 22.06
C VAL A 314 8.51 -10.69 20.66
N SER A 315 9.65 -11.16 20.16
CA SER A 315 10.23 -10.74 18.86
C SER A 315 10.99 -11.88 18.17
N ASP A 316 11.65 -11.61 17.05
CA ASP A 316 12.54 -12.53 16.33
C ASP A 316 14.05 -12.36 16.68
N ALA A 317 14.34 -11.55 17.71
CA ALA A 317 15.67 -11.02 18.07
C ALA A 317 16.33 -10.09 17.03
N ALA A 318 15.55 -9.27 16.32
CA ALA A 318 16.09 -8.06 15.70
C ALA A 318 16.49 -7.02 16.77
N ASP A 319 17.77 -6.62 16.79
CA ASP A 319 18.31 -5.62 17.73
C ASP A 319 17.57 -4.27 17.70
N ALA A 320 17.03 -3.89 16.54
CA ALA A 320 16.22 -2.68 16.39
C ALA A 320 14.95 -2.73 17.27
N ILE A 321 14.30 -3.90 17.37
CA ILE A 321 13.13 -4.11 18.24
C ILE A 321 13.57 -4.07 19.72
N LYS A 322 14.61 -4.85 20.06
CA LYS A 322 15.17 -4.99 21.41
C LYS A 322 15.56 -3.63 22.01
N ASN A 323 16.35 -2.86 21.28
CA ASN A 323 16.80 -1.54 21.71
C ASN A 323 15.66 -0.50 21.67
N GLY A 324 14.79 -0.54 20.66
CA GLY A 324 13.65 0.38 20.57
C GLY A 324 12.66 0.20 21.74
N PHE A 325 12.46 -1.04 22.19
CA PHE A 325 11.63 -1.37 23.35
C PHE A 325 12.29 -0.95 24.68
N LYS A 326 13.57 -1.28 24.84
CA LYS A 326 14.39 -0.91 26.00
C LYS A 326 14.40 0.61 26.25
N ASN A 327 14.46 1.41 25.18
CA ASN A 327 14.43 2.87 25.23
C ASN A 327 13.08 3.47 25.68
N VAL A 328 12.01 2.67 25.77
CA VAL A 328 10.65 3.13 26.16
C VAL A 328 10.16 2.50 27.47
N PHE A 329 10.48 1.23 27.71
CA PHE A 329 9.97 0.46 28.86
C PHE A 329 11.03 0.13 29.92
N ASN A 330 12.25 0.68 29.78
CA ASN A 330 13.43 0.41 30.62
C ASN A 330 13.85 -1.07 30.63
N ASN A 331 14.78 -1.46 31.51
CA ASN A 331 15.39 -2.80 31.52
C ASN A 331 14.58 -3.87 32.29
N SER A 332 13.40 -3.56 32.85
CA SER A 332 12.66 -4.44 33.77
C SER A 332 11.70 -5.41 33.07
N TYR A 333 12.14 -6.08 32.01
CA TYR A 333 11.34 -7.02 31.21
C TYR A 333 12.09 -8.31 30.88
N LYS A 334 11.37 -9.31 30.37
CA LYS A 334 11.92 -10.51 29.74
C LYS A 334 11.85 -10.40 28.23
N GLU A 335 12.98 -10.51 27.57
CA GLU A 335 13.01 -10.70 26.12
C GLU A 335 12.75 -12.18 25.81
N ILE A 336 11.64 -12.44 25.13
CA ILE A 336 11.22 -13.76 24.68
C ILE A 336 11.44 -13.82 23.18
N MET A 337 12.54 -14.44 22.79
CA MET A 337 12.81 -14.64 21.37
C MET A 337 11.88 -15.74 20.85
N CYS A 338 11.32 -15.55 19.66
CA CYS A 338 10.45 -16.51 18.99
C CYS A 338 11.16 -17.84 18.73
N TRP A 339 10.87 -18.87 19.53
CA TRP A 339 11.38 -20.24 19.34
C TRP A 339 11.27 -20.73 17.90
N ALA A 340 10.22 -20.36 17.15
CA ALA A 340 10.12 -20.71 15.73
C ALA A 340 11.17 -20.04 14.82
N HIS A 341 11.65 -18.83 15.15
CA HIS A 341 12.72 -18.16 14.40
C HIS A 341 14.12 -18.69 14.74
N MET A 342 14.43 -18.93 16.02
CA MET A 342 15.61 -19.71 16.38
C MET A 342 15.54 -21.09 15.74
N LYS A 343 14.43 -21.83 15.91
CA LYS A 343 14.22 -23.14 15.30
C LYS A 343 14.28 -23.11 13.77
N ARG A 344 14.06 -21.99 13.07
CA ARG A 344 14.37 -21.87 11.62
C ARG A 344 15.85 -21.64 11.37
N LYS A 345 16.48 -20.67 12.04
CA LYS A 345 17.95 -20.44 11.98
C LYS A 345 18.74 -21.70 12.40
N ILE A 346 18.15 -22.55 13.24
CA ILE A 346 18.72 -23.70 13.94
C ILE A 346 18.01 -25.03 13.61
N GLU A 347 17.04 -25.12 12.69
CA GLU A 347 16.75 -26.42 12.01
C GLU A 347 17.79 -26.72 10.93
N ASN A 348 18.68 -25.76 10.73
CA ASN A 348 20.02 -26.05 10.26
C ASN A 348 20.84 -26.92 11.28
N ARG A 349 20.66 -26.88 12.65
CA ARG A 349 21.57 -27.48 13.71
C ARG A 349 21.07 -27.94 15.17
N SER A 350 19.82 -27.76 15.66
CA SER A 350 19.19 -28.14 17.00
C SER A 350 19.62 -27.34 18.29
N CYS A 351 18.97 -27.29 19.49
CA CYS A 351 17.82 -27.98 20.17
C CYS A 351 17.16 -27.13 21.35
N ASN A 352 16.32 -27.66 22.29
CA ASN A 352 15.38 -26.90 23.20
C ASN A 352 15.39 -27.14 24.77
N SER A 353 14.78 -26.24 25.61
CA SER A 353 14.16 -26.37 26.99
C SER A 353 14.87 -26.06 28.36
N SER A 354 14.96 -24.78 28.80
CA SER A 354 15.39 -24.26 30.13
C SER A 354 16.47 -25.01 30.99
N THR A 355 16.14 -25.69 32.09
CA THR A 355 17.12 -26.34 32.99
C THR A 355 17.78 -27.54 32.31
N THR A 356 16.95 -28.35 31.64
CA THR A 356 17.40 -29.42 30.74
C THR A 356 18.28 -28.82 29.65
N PHE A 357 17.93 -27.65 29.09
CA PHE A 357 18.72 -26.92 28.10
C PHE A 357 20.08 -26.46 28.63
N LYS A 358 20.21 -25.85 29.82
CA LYS A 358 21.52 -25.47 30.37
C LYS A 358 22.43 -26.70 30.57
N LEU A 359 21.86 -27.84 30.96
CA LEU A 359 22.58 -29.11 31.01
C LEU A 359 22.85 -29.71 29.62
N THR A 360 21.89 -29.67 28.70
CA THR A 360 21.96 -30.24 27.35
C THR A 360 22.85 -29.42 26.44
N THR A 361 22.95 -28.10 26.57
CA THR A 361 23.95 -27.29 25.88
C THR A 361 25.31 -27.45 26.52
N ALA A 362 25.44 -27.45 27.85
CA ALA A 362 26.71 -27.82 28.47
C ALA A 362 27.20 -29.20 27.99
N LEU A 363 26.31 -30.19 27.87
CA LEU A 363 26.62 -31.53 27.37
C LEU A 363 26.81 -31.61 25.85
N PHE A 364 26.07 -30.83 25.05
CA PHE A 364 26.21 -30.72 23.59
C PHE A 364 27.54 -30.03 23.25
N MET A 365 27.78 -28.86 23.84
CA MET A 365 29.02 -28.12 23.72
C MET A 365 30.19 -28.97 24.20
N LYS A 366 30.08 -29.68 25.34
CA LYS A 366 31.12 -30.63 25.79
C LYS A 366 31.30 -31.80 24.81
N LYS A 367 30.22 -32.44 24.34
CA LYS A 367 30.27 -33.55 23.37
C LYS A 367 30.96 -33.13 22.08
N TRP A 368 30.57 -32.01 21.49
CA TRP A 368 31.13 -31.54 20.22
C TRP A 368 32.52 -30.90 20.38
N LYS A 369 32.79 -30.12 21.45
CA LYS A 369 34.16 -29.62 21.77
C LYS A 369 35.13 -30.73 22.21
N MET A 370 34.65 -31.92 22.63
CA MET A 370 35.49 -33.11 22.88
C MET A 370 35.66 -34.00 21.64
N ASN A 371 34.63 -34.15 20.80
CA ASN A 371 34.71 -34.92 19.56
C ASN A 371 35.47 -34.16 18.44
N SER A 372 35.61 -32.83 18.52
CA SER A 372 36.41 -31.99 17.61
C SER A 372 37.93 -32.21 17.69
N LYS A 373 38.39 -33.34 18.24
CA LYS A 373 39.76 -33.84 18.02
C LYS A 373 40.05 -34.10 16.53
N GLN A 374 39.02 -34.35 15.73
CA GLN A 374 39.09 -34.16 14.28
C GLN A 374 38.84 -32.68 13.96
N LYS A 375 39.84 -32.03 13.34
CA LYS A 375 39.99 -30.57 13.17
C LYS A 375 38.99 -29.91 12.20
N ASN A 376 37.69 -30.16 12.33
CA ASN A 376 36.70 -29.46 11.50
C ASN A 376 36.41 -28.06 12.07
N GLN A 377 37.12 -27.05 11.55
CA GLN A 377 37.01 -25.65 11.96
C GLN A 377 35.54 -25.16 11.92
N SER A 378 34.78 -25.51 10.88
CA SER A 378 33.37 -25.11 10.73
C SER A 378 32.41 -25.60 11.83
N ILE A 379 32.81 -26.63 12.60
CA ILE A 379 32.09 -27.07 13.79
C ILE A 379 32.45 -26.17 14.97
N LEU A 380 33.73 -25.81 15.16
CA LEU A 380 34.16 -24.89 16.22
C LEU A 380 33.58 -23.48 16.00
N ASP A 381 33.63 -22.96 14.77
CA ASP A 381 33.06 -21.67 14.41
C ASP A 381 31.56 -21.61 14.72
N PHE A 382 30.83 -22.68 14.38
CA PHE A 382 29.41 -22.80 14.71
C PHE A 382 29.14 -22.91 16.21
N LEU A 383 29.91 -23.70 16.95
CA LEU A 383 29.73 -23.81 18.40
C LEU A 383 29.99 -22.46 19.07
N ASN A 384 30.98 -21.69 18.61
CA ASN A 384 31.27 -20.34 19.10
C ASN A 384 30.14 -19.36 18.76
N TYR A 385 29.64 -19.37 17.51
CA TYR A 385 28.45 -18.60 17.12
C TYR A 385 27.23 -18.97 17.98
N PHE A 386 27.02 -20.26 18.26
CA PHE A 386 25.88 -20.74 19.05
C PHE A 386 25.98 -20.35 20.53
N ASP A 387 27.16 -20.47 21.15
CA ASP A 387 27.48 -19.97 22.51
C ASP A 387 27.12 -18.48 22.64
N TYR A 388 27.59 -17.68 21.68
CA TYR A 388 27.43 -16.23 21.68
C TYR A 388 25.99 -15.80 21.39
N GLU A 389 25.45 -16.18 20.22
CA GLU A 389 24.16 -15.70 19.75
C GLU A 389 22.98 -16.24 20.58
N TRP A 390 22.99 -17.54 20.89
CA TRP A 390 21.81 -18.26 21.38
C TRP A 390 21.87 -18.69 22.85
N LEU A 391 23.06 -18.63 23.48
CA LEU A 391 23.24 -18.89 24.91
C LEU A 391 23.65 -17.63 25.71
N THR A 392 24.21 -16.61 25.05
CA THR A 392 24.71 -15.38 25.71
C THR A 392 23.90 -14.14 25.37
N LEU A 393 23.63 -13.86 24.08
CA LEU A 393 22.86 -12.68 23.64
C LEU A 393 21.34 -12.88 23.69
N ASN A 394 20.87 -14.06 23.30
CA ASN A 394 19.45 -14.38 23.15
C ASN A 394 19.13 -15.74 23.78
N ASP A 395 19.22 -15.88 25.11
CA ASP A 395 18.91 -17.13 25.82
C ASP A 395 17.40 -17.35 26.04
N GLY A 396 16.58 -16.33 25.83
CA GLY A 396 15.18 -16.25 26.24
C GLY A 396 14.15 -16.96 25.37
N TRP A 397 14.51 -18.05 24.69
CA TRP A 397 13.62 -18.71 23.72
C TRP A 397 12.92 -19.97 24.23
N TYR A 398 13.09 -20.34 25.50
CA TYR A 398 12.49 -21.54 26.08
C TYR A 398 11.09 -21.29 26.65
N GLU A 399 10.24 -22.31 26.60
CA GLU A 399 8.94 -22.28 27.26
C GLU A 399 9.11 -22.18 28.79
N GLY A 400 8.36 -21.26 29.42
CA GLY A 400 8.43 -20.99 30.85
C GLY A 400 9.39 -19.88 31.28
N LEU A 401 10.05 -19.15 30.36
CA LEU A 401 10.81 -17.92 30.72
C LEU A 401 9.92 -16.88 31.42
N GLN A 402 8.69 -16.74 30.96
CA GLN A 402 7.66 -15.86 31.51
C GLN A 402 6.34 -16.63 31.53
N LEU A 403 5.62 -16.59 32.65
CA LEU A 403 4.29 -17.19 32.75
C LEU A 403 3.28 -16.39 31.91
N ASN A 404 2.33 -17.10 31.30
CA ASN A 404 1.25 -16.55 30.47
C ASN A 404 1.67 -15.79 29.19
N THR A 405 2.95 -15.83 28.80
CA THR A 405 3.46 -15.27 27.53
C THR A 405 3.98 -16.39 26.62
N PRO A 406 3.64 -16.43 25.32
CA PRO A 406 4.08 -17.50 24.44
C PRO A 406 5.55 -17.38 24.05
N SER A 407 6.22 -18.53 23.90
CA SER A 407 7.58 -18.67 23.37
C SER A 407 7.70 -18.39 21.86
N THR A 408 6.65 -17.94 21.17
CA THR A 408 6.65 -17.77 19.71
C THR A 408 5.89 -16.52 19.26
N ASN A 409 6.39 -15.87 18.21
CA ASN A 409 5.73 -14.78 17.51
C ASN A 409 4.78 -15.26 16.39
N ASN A 410 4.52 -16.58 16.30
CA ASN A 410 3.71 -17.23 15.25
C ASN A 410 2.34 -16.56 15.02
N ALA A 411 1.71 -16.05 16.09
CA ALA A 411 0.40 -15.41 16.02
C ALA A 411 0.45 -14.01 15.36
N LEU A 412 1.58 -13.30 15.50
CA LEU A 412 1.87 -12.09 14.73
C LEU A 412 2.30 -12.46 13.30
N GLU A 413 3.15 -13.46 13.08
CA GLU A 413 3.49 -13.95 11.73
C GLU A 413 2.24 -14.31 10.90
N ALA A 414 1.24 -14.93 11.53
CA ALA A 414 -0.07 -15.19 10.93
C ALA A 414 -0.84 -13.89 10.60
N THR A 415 -0.83 -12.91 11.51
CA THR A 415 -1.43 -11.58 11.26
C THR A 415 -0.73 -10.83 10.12
N ASN A 416 0.60 -10.93 10.05
CA ASN A 416 1.44 -10.42 8.97
C ASN A 416 1.17 -11.10 7.62
N ARG A 417 0.62 -12.32 7.63
CA ARG A 417 0.06 -13.00 6.45
C ARG A 417 -1.33 -12.47 6.10
N THR A 418 -2.25 -12.35 7.07
CA THR A 418 -3.60 -11.78 6.89
C THR A 418 -3.56 -10.36 6.29
N ILE A 419 -2.64 -9.50 6.72
CA ILE A 419 -2.43 -8.17 6.13
C ILE A 419 -2.14 -8.26 4.62
N LYS A 420 -1.31 -9.22 4.21
CA LYS A 420 -0.90 -9.42 2.81
C LYS A 420 -1.98 -10.11 1.99
N ASP A 421 -2.65 -11.10 2.57
CA ASP A 421 -3.57 -11.97 1.83
C ASP A 421 -4.95 -11.33 1.70
N ASP A 422 -5.48 -10.77 2.79
CA ASP A 422 -6.84 -10.21 2.86
C ASP A 422 -6.84 -8.67 2.84
N GLY A 423 -5.82 -8.03 3.43
CA GLY A 423 -5.70 -6.57 3.44
C GLY A 423 -5.25 -5.99 2.09
N THR A 424 -4.17 -6.53 1.51
CA THR A 424 -3.59 -6.02 0.24
C THR A 424 -3.69 -6.97 -0.95
N PHE A 425 -4.24 -8.19 -0.78
CA PHE A 425 -4.43 -9.16 -1.88
C PHE A 425 -3.12 -9.51 -2.62
N ARG A 426 -2.00 -9.46 -1.88
CA ARG A 426 -0.59 -9.50 -2.33
C ARG A 426 -0.20 -8.47 -3.40
N GLU A 427 -1.03 -7.46 -3.64
CA GLU A 427 -0.63 -6.28 -4.41
C GLU A 427 0.24 -5.36 -3.55
N ARG A 428 1.27 -4.73 -4.17
CA ARG A 428 1.92 -3.56 -3.59
C ARG A 428 1.08 -2.31 -3.80
N HIS A 429 1.12 -1.38 -2.86
CA HIS A 429 0.35 -0.14 -2.90
C HIS A 429 1.25 1.09 -2.70
N VAL A 430 0.98 2.17 -3.43
CA VAL A 430 1.64 3.47 -3.18
C VAL A 430 1.27 3.97 -1.79
N LEU A 431 2.19 4.63 -1.08
CA LEU A 431 2.01 5.04 0.32
C LEU A 431 0.63 5.66 0.62
N SER A 432 0.18 6.63 -0.19
CA SER A 432 -1.16 7.25 -0.10
C SER A 432 -2.32 6.25 -0.12
N ARG A 433 -2.29 5.28 -1.05
CA ARG A 433 -3.27 4.18 -1.14
C ARG A 433 -3.13 3.21 0.01
N PHE A 434 -1.91 2.97 0.50
CA PHE A 434 -1.71 2.06 1.62
C PHE A 434 -2.25 2.64 2.94
N LEU A 435 -2.08 3.93 3.20
CA LEU A 435 -2.62 4.58 4.41
C LEU A 435 -4.16 4.47 4.50
N ALA A 436 -4.85 4.64 3.38
CA ALA A 436 -6.30 4.40 3.31
C ALA A 436 -6.69 2.91 3.49
N ILE A 437 -5.75 1.98 3.28
CA ILE A 437 -5.97 0.54 3.45
C ILE A 437 -5.61 0.09 4.88
N SER A 438 -4.57 0.65 5.49
CA SER A 438 -4.28 0.43 6.92
C SER A 438 -5.42 0.93 7.80
N SER A 439 -6.04 2.09 7.49
CA SER A 439 -7.28 2.53 8.15
C SER A 439 -8.38 1.47 8.13
N ASN A 440 -8.64 0.85 6.97
CA ASN A 440 -9.65 -0.21 6.85
C ASN A 440 -9.23 -1.51 7.57
N ILE A 441 -7.93 -1.86 7.58
CA ILE A 441 -7.43 -3.03 8.33
C ILE A 441 -7.61 -2.82 9.84
N ILE A 442 -7.30 -1.62 10.34
CA ILE A 442 -7.50 -1.23 11.74
C ILE A 442 -8.99 -1.26 12.10
N TYR A 443 -9.87 -0.71 11.26
CA TYR A 443 -11.33 -0.77 11.44
C TYR A 443 -11.85 -2.22 11.49
N ASN A 444 -11.38 -3.08 10.59
CA ASN A 444 -11.75 -4.50 10.56
C ASN A 444 -11.24 -5.23 11.82
N TRP A 445 -9.99 -5.03 12.23
CA TRP A 445 -9.48 -5.59 13.48
C TRP A 445 -10.25 -5.11 14.71
N SER A 446 -10.72 -3.86 14.68
CA SER A 446 -11.51 -3.28 15.75
C SER A 446 -12.91 -3.90 15.83
N THR A 447 -13.64 -3.91 14.71
CA THR A 447 -14.99 -4.51 14.63
C THR A 447 -15.00 -6.03 14.87
N GLU A 448 -13.93 -6.73 14.50
CA GLU A 448 -13.69 -8.14 14.90
C GLU A 448 -13.65 -8.33 16.43
N ARG A 449 -13.30 -7.30 17.19
CA ARG A 449 -13.08 -7.34 18.65
C ARG A 449 -14.18 -6.61 19.43
N ASP A 450 -15.21 -6.15 18.73
CA ASP A 450 -16.40 -5.54 19.30
C ASP A 450 -17.29 -6.60 19.97
N PRO A 451 -17.67 -6.46 21.26
CA PRO A 451 -18.53 -7.43 21.95
C PRO A 451 -19.92 -7.60 21.35
N LEU A 452 -20.38 -6.69 20.48
CA LEU A 452 -21.64 -6.80 19.76
C LEU A 452 -21.52 -7.65 18.46
N SER A 453 -20.30 -8.05 18.09
CA SER A 453 -20.05 -8.90 16.92
C SER A 453 -20.38 -10.36 17.20
N VAL A 454 -21.15 -11.00 16.31
CA VAL A 454 -21.54 -12.42 16.41
C VAL A 454 -20.32 -13.36 16.49
N ASN A 455 -19.20 -12.97 15.87
CA ASN A 455 -17.95 -13.71 15.88
C ASN A 455 -16.83 -12.94 16.61
N ALA A 456 -17.17 -12.26 17.71
CA ALA A 456 -16.24 -11.42 18.46
C ALA A 456 -14.99 -12.19 18.93
N LYS A 457 -13.81 -11.72 18.49
CA LYS A 457 -12.49 -12.12 18.97
C LYS A 457 -12.22 -11.45 20.32
N LEU A 458 -13.01 -11.82 21.34
CA LEU A 458 -12.86 -11.29 22.70
C LEU A 458 -11.49 -11.66 23.28
N PHE A 459 -10.96 -10.78 24.14
CA PHE A 459 -9.68 -10.98 24.81
C PHE A 459 -9.81 -11.97 25.98
N ALA A 460 -9.27 -13.18 25.84
CA ALA A 460 -9.39 -14.23 26.85
C ALA A 460 -8.50 -13.97 28.09
N ILE A 461 -9.13 -13.63 29.21
CA ILE A 461 -8.48 -13.47 30.52
C ILE A 461 -8.30 -14.78 31.29
N GLU A 462 -8.90 -15.88 30.79
CA GLU A 462 -8.77 -17.25 31.31
C GLU A 462 -8.56 -18.22 30.14
N PRO A 463 -7.77 -19.29 30.31
CA PRO A 463 -7.50 -20.26 29.24
C PRO A 463 -8.71 -21.19 29.01
N THR A 464 -9.17 -21.29 27.77
CA THR A 464 -10.25 -22.20 27.37
C THR A 464 -9.71 -23.63 27.23
N ILE A 465 -9.88 -24.45 28.26
CA ILE A 465 -9.40 -25.84 28.29
C ILE A 465 -10.36 -26.74 27.50
N SER A 466 -9.90 -27.29 26.38
CA SER A 466 -10.68 -28.24 25.57
C SER A 466 -10.84 -29.60 26.27
N LEU A 467 -11.90 -30.35 25.91
CA LEU A 467 -12.09 -31.73 26.37
C LEU A 467 -10.92 -32.65 25.97
N GLU A 468 -10.32 -32.41 24.80
CA GLU A 468 -9.11 -33.09 24.33
C GLU A 468 -7.91 -32.82 25.24
N LEU A 469 -7.67 -31.56 25.62
CA LEU A 469 -6.59 -31.17 26.53
C LEU A 469 -6.81 -31.73 27.94
N TRP A 470 -8.05 -31.72 28.44
CA TRP A 470 -8.42 -32.40 29.68
C TRP A 470 -8.13 -33.92 29.62
N THR A 471 -8.52 -34.58 28.53
CA THR A 471 -8.33 -36.03 28.36
C THR A 471 -6.85 -36.39 28.29
N SER A 472 -6.06 -35.67 27.50
CA SER A 472 -4.60 -35.84 27.41
C SER A 472 -3.90 -35.60 28.75
N SER A 473 -4.31 -34.55 29.48
CA SER A 473 -3.75 -34.23 30.80
C SER A 473 -4.07 -35.30 31.84
N TYR A 474 -5.29 -35.86 31.80
CA TYR A 474 -5.71 -36.97 32.67
C TYR A 474 -4.91 -38.25 32.38
N GLN A 475 -4.74 -38.62 31.12
CA GLN A 475 -3.93 -39.79 30.71
C GLN A 475 -2.47 -39.64 31.17
N TRP A 476 -1.87 -38.46 30.97
CA TRP A 476 -0.50 -38.15 31.43
C TRP A 476 -0.36 -38.16 32.96
N ALA A 477 -1.41 -37.76 33.70
CA ALA A 477 -1.44 -37.82 35.16
C ALA A 477 -1.64 -39.25 35.70
N GLN A 478 -2.26 -40.15 34.92
CA GLN A 478 -2.29 -41.59 35.20
C GLN A 478 -0.94 -42.25 34.90
N SER A 479 -0.32 -41.96 33.75
CA SER A 479 0.98 -42.53 33.33
C SER A 479 2.21 -42.00 34.10
N ARG A 480 1.98 -41.40 35.27
CA ARG A 480 2.98 -40.96 36.26
C ARG A 480 2.76 -41.59 37.64
N LYS A 481 1.93 -42.64 37.71
CA LYS A 481 1.68 -43.46 38.92
C LYS A 481 2.30 -44.86 38.83
N GLU A 482 3.10 -45.08 37.79
CA GLU A 482 4.06 -46.18 37.62
C GLU A 482 5.48 -45.59 37.62
#